data_AF-A0A938JBR3-F1
#
_entry.id   AF-A0A938JBR3-F1
#
_cell.length_a   1.000
_cell.length_b   1.000
_cell.length_c   1.000
_cell.angle_alpha   90.00
_cell.angle_beta   90.00
_cell.angle_gamma   90.00
#
_symmetry.space_group_name_H-M   'P 1'
#
loop_
_entity.id
_entity.type
_entity.pdbx_description
1 polymer ?
#
loop_
_entity_poly.entity_id
_entity_poly.type
_entity_poly.pdbx_seq_one_letter_code
_entity_poly.pdbx_strand_id
1 'polypeptide(L)'
;MALPRHRDAVRQSTAVDCLCPLSEPPAGITLLLETRVGRIEVDPDGVARTVRTSRGPITARRELILAAGAIVTPRLLLLSRIGPRGARNRPGP
;
A
#
# COMPACT_ATOMS: atom_id res chain seq x y z
N MET A 1 10.83 -6.24 25.99
CA MET A 1 9.40 -6.14 26.37
C MET A 1 8.68 -7.32 25.73
N ALA A 2 7.94 -8.14 26.50
CA ALA A 2 7.26 -9.32 25.94
C ALA A 2 6.09 -8.89 25.05
N LEU A 3 5.87 -9.60 23.93
CA LEU A 3 4.74 -9.36 23.05
C LEU A 3 3.44 -9.82 23.73
N PRO A 4 2.38 -9.00 23.73
CA PRO A 4 1.10 -9.38 24.31
C PRO A 4 0.51 -10.57 23.56
N ARG A 5 0.04 -11.58 24.30
CA ARG A 5 -0.62 -12.76 23.73
C ARG A 5 -2.09 -12.47 23.51
N HIS A 6 -2.74 -13.25 22.64
CA HIS A 6 -4.18 -13.20 22.37
C HIS A 6 -5.07 -13.27 23.64
N ARG A 7 -4.55 -13.74 24.78
CA ARG A 7 -5.29 -13.84 26.05
C ARG A 7 -5.11 -12.64 26.98
N ASP A 8 -4.12 -11.79 26.69
CA ASP A 8 -3.94 -10.55 27.40
C ASP A 8 -4.99 -9.61 26.82
N ALA A 9 -5.86 -9.03 27.65
CA ALA A 9 -7.01 -8.22 27.25
C ALA A 9 -6.62 -6.86 26.62
N VAL A 10 -5.66 -6.88 25.71
CA VAL A 10 -5.14 -5.75 24.95
C VAL A 10 -5.66 -5.83 23.51
N ARG A 11 -5.71 -4.68 22.84
CA ARG A 11 -6.07 -4.61 21.42
C ARG A 11 -5.09 -5.44 20.59
N GLN A 12 -5.62 -6.46 19.92
CA GLN A 12 -4.90 -7.22 18.89
C GLN A 12 -5.31 -6.64 17.53
N SER A 13 -4.35 -6.04 16.84
CA SER A 13 -4.55 -5.51 15.48
C SER A 13 -3.69 -6.30 14.52
N THR A 14 -4.09 -6.38 13.24
CA THR A 14 -3.35 -7.14 12.22
C THR A 14 -1.87 -6.72 12.11
N ALA A 15 -1.53 -5.46 12.39
CA ALA A 15 -0.13 -5.03 12.42
C ALA A 15 0.65 -5.65 13.59
N VAL A 16 0.01 -5.83 14.75
CA VAL A 16 0.62 -6.51 15.91
C VAL A 16 0.78 -7.99 15.61
N ASP A 17 -0.28 -8.65 15.13
CA ASP A 17 -0.26 -10.09 14.89
C ASP A 17 0.67 -10.51 13.73
N CYS A 18 0.75 -9.71 12.66
CA CYS A 18 1.46 -10.10 11.45
C CYS A 18 2.86 -9.50 11.30
N LEU A 19 3.18 -8.39 11.97
CA LEU A 19 4.43 -7.65 11.73
C LEU A 19 5.32 -7.48 12.97
N CYS A 20 4.86 -7.87 14.17
CA CYS A 20 5.66 -7.69 15.38
C CYS A 20 6.64 -8.85 15.66
N PRO A 21 7.83 -8.55 16.24
CA PRO A 21 8.26 -7.23 16.70
C PRO A 21 8.74 -6.33 15.55
N LEU A 22 8.18 -5.12 15.47
CA LEU A 22 8.49 -4.15 14.40
C LEU A 22 9.93 -3.61 14.44
N SER A 23 10.64 -3.86 15.54
CA SER A 23 12.07 -3.53 15.69
C SER A 23 12.94 -4.26 14.67
N GLU A 24 12.53 -5.46 14.28
CA GLU A 24 13.26 -6.34 13.37
C GLU A 24 12.24 -7.08 12.47
N PRO A 25 11.77 -6.45 11.38
CA PRO A 25 10.89 -7.14 10.44
C PRO A 25 11.64 -8.37 9.86
N PRO A 26 10.91 -9.47 9.55
CA PRO A 26 11.52 -10.66 8.97
C PRO A 26 12.33 -10.34 7.70
N ALA A 27 13.37 -11.13 7.45
CA ALA A 27 14.19 -10.99 6.25
C ALA A 27 13.31 -11.00 4.98
N GLY A 28 13.53 -10.04 4.09
CA GLY A 28 12.76 -9.88 2.86
C GLY A 28 11.49 -9.02 2.98
N ILE A 29 11.18 -8.48 4.17
CA ILE A 29 10.08 -7.54 4.38
C ILE A 29 10.64 -6.14 4.66
N THR A 30 10.22 -5.17 3.85
CA THR A 30 10.50 -3.75 4.07
C THR A 30 9.22 -3.02 4.43
N LEU A 31 9.21 -2.34 5.57
CA LEU A 31 8.08 -1.52 6.03
C LEU A 31 8.38 -0.04 5.82
N LEU A 32 7.58 0.62 4.98
CA LEU A 32 7.68 2.06 4.72
C LEU A 32 6.46 2.77 5.31
N LEU A 33 6.58 3.19 6.58
CA LEU A 33 5.55 3.99 7.25
C LEU A 33 5.53 5.42 6.67
N GLU A 34 4.41 6.12 6.88
CA GLU A 34 4.22 7.51 6.40
C GLU A 34 4.55 7.70 4.91
N THR A 35 4.34 6.65 4.11
CA THR A 35 4.70 6.63 2.68
C THR A 35 3.44 6.45 1.85
N ARG A 36 2.85 7.59 1.49
CA ARG A 36 1.58 7.58 0.75
C ARG A 36 1.83 7.30 -0.72
N VAL A 37 1.16 6.28 -1.26
CA VAL A 37 1.08 6.03 -2.71
C VAL A 37 0.04 6.98 -3.32
N GLY A 38 0.46 7.79 -4.29
CA GLY A 38 -0.41 8.75 -4.97
C GLY A 38 -0.90 8.28 -6.34
N ARG A 39 -0.12 7.44 -7.02
CA ARG A 39 -0.40 6.98 -8.39
C ARG A 39 0.32 5.68 -8.70
N ILE A 40 -0.29 4.86 -9.54
CA ILE A 40 0.29 3.67 -10.18
C ILE A 40 0.67 4.06 -11.61
N GLU A 41 1.88 3.68 -12.01
CA GLU A 41 2.37 3.79 -13.38
C GLU A 41 2.21 2.44 -14.07
N VAL A 42 1.57 2.51 -15.23
CA VAL A 42 1.27 1.36 -16.07
C VAL A 42 2.13 1.50 -17.31
N ASP A 43 2.91 0.47 -17.59
CA ASP A 43 3.80 0.41 -18.74
C ASP A 43 2.97 0.30 -20.04
N PRO A 44 3.57 0.55 -21.23
CA PRO A 44 2.86 0.46 -22.51
C PRO A 44 2.17 -0.89 -22.76
N ASP A 45 2.72 -1.97 -22.20
CA ASP A 45 2.17 -3.34 -22.28
C ASP A 45 0.96 -3.56 -21.35
N GLY A 46 0.50 -2.52 -20.63
CA GLY A 46 -0.61 -2.61 -19.69
C GLY A 46 -0.24 -3.17 -18.31
N VAL A 47 1.05 -3.35 -18.03
CA VAL A 47 1.52 -3.92 -16.76
C VAL A 47 1.78 -2.82 -15.73
N ALA A 48 1.14 -2.92 -14.57
CA ALA A 48 1.37 -2.03 -13.45
C ALA A 48 2.60 -2.49 -12.64
N ARG A 49 3.69 -1.72 -12.67
CA ARG A 49 4.95 -2.09 -11.98
C ARG A 49 5.46 -1.06 -11.00
N THR A 50 5.21 0.21 -11.26
CA THR A 50 5.78 1.31 -10.45
C THR A 50 4.68 2.07 -9.74
N VAL A 51 4.91 2.42 -8.48
CA VAL A 51 4.06 3.33 -7.71
C VAL A 51 4.83 4.61 -7.39
N ARG A 52 4.15 5.75 -7.52
CA ARG A 52 4.68 7.06 -7.09
C ARG A 52 4.30 7.31 -5.65
N THR A 53 5.31 7.56 -4.83
CA THR A 53 5.14 7.86 -3.40
C THR A 53 5.73 9.23 -3.05
N SER A 54 5.45 9.71 -1.84
CA SER A 54 6.12 10.89 -1.27
C SER A 54 7.64 10.73 -1.14
N ARG A 55 8.17 9.50 -1.16
CA ARG A 55 9.60 9.19 -1.07
C ARG A 55 10.24 8.86 -2.42
N GLY A 56 9.52 9.07 -3.53
CA GLY A 56 9.96 8.70 -4.87
C GLY A 56 9.25 7.47 -5.45
N PRO A 57 9.64 7.04 -6.67
CA PRO A 57 9.08 5.86 -7.31
C PRO A 57 9.57 4.57 -6.64
N ILE A 58 8.68 3.58 -6.51
CA ILE A 58 9.00 2.23 -6.05
C ILE A 58 8.50 1.25 -7.11
N THR A 59 9.38 0.36 -7.58
CA THR A 59 9.08 -0.61 -8.63
C THR A 59 9.03 -2.03 -8.09
N ALA A 60 7.91 -2.71 -8.34
CA ALA A 60 7.75 -4.13 -8.06
C ALA A 60 8.35 -4.97 -9.18
N ARG A 61 9.03 -6.07 -8.81
CA ARG A 61 9.61 -7.02 -9.77
C ARG A 61 8.62 -8.03 -10.31
N ARG A 62 7.51 -8.28 -9.58
CA ARG A 62 6.54 -9.32 -9.88
C ARG A 62 5.12 -8.78 -9.89
N GLU A 63 4.65 -8.32 -8.73
CA GLU A 63 3.25 -7.95 -8.55
C GLU A 63 3.09 -6.68 -7.70
N LEU A 64 2.04 -5.93 -7.98
CA LEU A 64 1.54 -4.85 -7.13
C LEU A 64 0.20 -5.26 -6.52
N ILE A 65 0.17 -5.40 -5.19
CA ILE A 65 -1.04 -5.72 -4.44
C ILE A 65 -1.59 -4.43 -3.79
N LEU A 66 -2.85 -4.12 -4.04
CA LEU A 66 -3.52 -2.96 -3.45
C LEU A 66 -4.34 -3.37 -2.23
N ALA A 67 -3.93 -2.87 -1.06
CA ALA A 67 -4.60 -3.12 0.22
C ALA A 67 -4.96 -1.81 0.97
N ALA A 68 -5.27 -0.73 0.23
CA ALA A 68 -5.56 0.58 0.82
C ALA A 68 -7.01 0.72 1.33
N GLY A 69 -7.76 -0.39 1.41
CA GLY A 69 -9.16 -0.40 1.82
C GLY A 69 -10.14 0.06 0.74
N ALA A 70 -11.44 -0.08 1.02
CA ALA A 70 -12.52 0.08 0.05
C ALA A 70 -12.70 1.52 -0.48
N ILE A 71 -12.19 2.52 0.22
CA ILE A 71 -12.33 3.93 -0.17
C ILE A 71 -11.10 4.39 -0.97
N VAL A 72 -9.89 4.09 -0.47
CA VAL A 72 -8.66 4.61 -1.06
C VAL A 72 -8.24 3.82 -2.29
N THR A 73 -8.46 2.49 -2.30
CA THR A 73 -8.11 1.64 -3.45
C THR A 73 -8.79 2.08 -4.75
N PRO A 74 -10.13 2.25 -4.84
CA PRO A 74 -10.75 2.72 -6.07
C PRO A 74 -10.32 4.14 -6.44
N ARG A 75 -10.11 5.04 -5.46
CA ARG A 75 -9.58 6.39 -5.72
C ARG A 75 -8.20 6.34 -6.36
N LEU A 76 -7.30 5.49 -5.86
CA LEU A 76 -5.96 5.32 -6.40
C LEU A 76 -6.00 4.78 -7.83
N LEU A 77 -6.85 3.78 -8.11
CA LEU A 77 -7.04 3.27 -9.47
C LEU A 77 -7.49 4.37 -10.43
N LEU A 78 -8.49 5.17 -10.05
CA LEU A 78 -8.97 6.29 -10.87
C LEU A 78 -7.89 7.35 -11.10
N LEU A 79 -7.14 7.75 -10.07
CA LEU A 79 -5.98 8.66 -10.22
C LEU A 79 -4.89 8.09 -11.13
N SER A 80 -4.82 6.76 -11.21
CA SER A 80 -3.88 6.01 -12.06
C SER A 80 -4.41 5.76 -13.46
N ARG A 81 -5.58 6.33 -13.82
CA ARG A 81 -6.28 6.11 -15.10
C ARG A 81 -6.71 4.65 -15.32
N ILE A 82 -6.88 3.88 -14.24
CA ILE A 82 -7.43 2.53 -14.25
C ILE A 82 -8.89 2.62 -13.78
N GLY A 83 -9.83 2.46 -14.71
CA GLY A 83 -11.26 2.55 -14.42
C GLY A 83 -12.06 3.08 -15.60
N PRO A 84 -13.37 3.37 -15.40
CA PRO A 84 -14.26 3.81 -16.46
C PRO A 84 -13.76 5.11 -17.11
N ARG A 85 -13.79 5.18 -18.45
CA ARG A 85 -13.31 6.33 -19.23
C ARG A 85 -14.03 7.65 -18.91
N GLY A 86 -15.24 7.60 -18.35
CA GLY A 86 -16.04 8.76 -17.95
C GLY A 86 -15.87 9.21 -16.50
N ALA A 87 -15.19 8.40 -15.66
CA ALA A 87 -14.92 8.76 -14.27
C ALA A 87 -13.82 9.83 -14.22
N ARG A 88 -14.23 11.09 -14.43
CA ARG A 88 -13.34 12.24 -14.51
C ARG A 88 -12.87 12.62 -13.10
N ASN A 89 -11.68 12.17 -12.73
CA ASN A 89 -11.00 12.66 -11.54
C ASN A 89 -10.18 13.90 -11.94
N ARG A 90 -10.69 15.09 -11.67
CA ARG A 90 -9.87 16.31 -11.70
C ARG A 90 -8.86 16.17 -10.56
N PRO A 91 -7.54 16.22 -10.81
CA PRO A 91 -6.62 16.51 -9.73
C PRO A 91 -7.11 17.79 -9.06
N GLY A 92 -7.32 17.77 -7.75
CA GLY A 92 -7.43 19.01 -6.99
C GLY A 92 -6.14 19.84 -7.19
N PRO A 93 -6.20 21.16 -6.94
CA PRO A 93 -5.10 22.08 -7.20
C PRO A 93 -3.77 21.59 -6.61
#